data_AF-A0A4R2HXC3-F1
#
_entry.id   AF-A0A4R2HXC3-F1
#
_cell.length_a   1.000
_cell.length_b   1.000
_cell.length_c   1.000
_cell.angle_alpha   90.00
_cell.angle_beta   90.00
_cell.angle_gamma   90.00
#
_symmetry.space_group_name_H-M   'P 1'
#
loop_
_entity.id
_entity.type
_entity.pdbx_description
1 polymer ?
#
loop_
_entity_poly.entity_id
_entity_poly.type
_entity_poly.pdbx_seq_one_letter_code
_entity_poly.pdbx_strand_id
1 'polypeptide(L)'
;MTTGPGNNAVENPHAGKGSSVPLDIGGEIGALVIQLPAALEDQEIELRPTGLGPGHGHDDGHGHGHGHGHHLPHVAVVPRPTADGTILHSAVFHEVRQGSYQLYVRPDGPVQLTVDIHGGQVTEATWPTSAAGVG
;
A
#
# COMPACT_ATOMS: atom_id res chain seq x y z
N MET A 1 42.12 -4.06 30.04
CA MET A 1 40.76 -3.53 30.18
C MET A 1 40.71 -2.18 29.48
N THR A 2 39.86 -2.03 28.47
CA THR A 2 38.99 -0.87 28.15
C THR A 2 38.44 -1.02 26.73
N THR A 3 37.13 -0.75 26.63
CA THR A 3 36.11 -1.04 25.63
C THR A 3 36.13 -0.07 24.42
N GLY A 4 35.45 -0.42 23.31
CA GLY A 4 35.26 0.38 22.06
C GLY A 4 34.50 1.71 22.22
N PRO A 5 33.89 2.34 21.17
CA PRO A 5 33.39 1.85 19.86
C PRO A 5 33.99 2.66 18.67
N GLY A 6 33.67 2.53 17.38
CA GLY A 6 32.45 2.03 16.76
C GLY A 6 32.54 1.91 15.23
N ASN A 7 31.71 0.98 14.75
CA ASN A 7 30.90 1.03 13.54
C ASN A 7 31.42 1.79 12.30
N ASN A 8 31.95 0.97 11.38
CA ASN A 8 31.90 1.10 9.92
C ASN A 8 30.78 2.02 9.39
N ALA A 9 31.09 3.29 9.15
CA ALA A 9 30.33 4.12 8.22
C ALA A 9 30.70 3.65 6.79
N VAL A 10 30.05 2.58 6.34
CA VAL A 10 29.88 2.36 4.89
C VAL A 10 28.86 3.41 4.46
N GLU A 11 29.36 4.57 4.05
CA GLU A 11 28.62 5.49 3.21
C GLU A 11 28.17 4.71 1.98
N ASN A 12 26.87 4.45 1.87
CA ASN A 12 26.27 3.75 0.74
C ASN A 12 26.31 4.67 -0.49
N PRO A 13 27.17 4.43 -1.49
CA PRO A 13 27.34 5.33 -2.64
C PRO A 13 26.15 5.28 -3.62
N HIS A 14 25.13 4.48 -3.35
CA HIS A 14 23.97 4.24 -4.22
C HIS A 14 22.69 4.99 -3.81
N ALA A 15 22.78 5.89 -2.83
CA ALA A 15 21.68 6.78 -2.45
C ALA A 15 21.37 7.78 -3.59
N GLY A 16 20.42 7.41 -4.47
CA GLY A 16 19.92 8.31 -5.52
C GLY A 16 19.72 7.72 -6.92
N LYS A 17 19.83 6.41 -7.12
CA LYS A 17 19.59 5.77 -8.45
C LYS A 17 18.54 4.66 -8.51
N GLY A 18 17.82 4.40 -7.43
CA GLY A 18 16.61 3.55 -7.46
C GLY A 18 15.44 4.36 -6.94
N SER A 19 14.27 4.18 -7.55
CA SER A 19 12.96 4.72 -7.14
C SER A 19 12.61 4.38 -5.68
N SER A 20 13.29 4.98 -4.72
CA SER A 20 13.02 4.80 -3.30
C SER A 20 11.96 5.81 -2.88
N VAL A 21 10.72 5.33 -2.74
CA VAL A 21 9.64 6.12 -2.14
C VAL A 21 9.87 6.11 -0.62
N PRO A 22 10.08 7.27 0.04
CA PRO A 22 10.18 7.31 1.49
C PRO A 22 8.86 6.83 2.09
N LEU A 23 8.96 5.77 2.89
CA LEU A 23 7.86 5.17 3.62
C LEU A 23 7.96 5.61 5.08
N ASP A 24 6.99 6.40 5.55
CA ASP A 24 6.86 6.75 6.95
C ASP A 24 6.08 5.63 7.67
N ILE A 25 6.80 4.54 7.97
CA ILE A 25 6.25 3.39 8.68
C ILE A 25 6.64 3.47 10.16
N GLY A 26 5.64 3.44 11.05
CA GLY A 26 5.85 3.60 12.48
C GLY A 26 4.59 3.34 13.31
N GLY A 27 4.77 2.71 14.48
CA GLY A 27 3.67 2.40 15.39
C GLY A 27 2.64 1.45 14.75
N GLU A 28 1.42 1.96 14.53
CA GLU A 28 0.32 1.23 13.90
C GLU A 28 0.22 1.47 12.39
N ILE A 29 1.13 2.23 11.78
CA ILE A 29 1.10 2.57 10.36
C ILE A 29 2.05 1.64 9.59
N GLY A 30 1.49 0.92 8.63
CA GLY A 30 2.22 0.14 7.62
C GLY A 30 2.02 0.73 6.23
N ALA A 31 2.51 0.00 5.23
CA ALA A 31 2.31 0.32 3.83
C ALA A 31 1.86 -0.92 3.05
N LEU A 32 1.17 -0.71 1.94
CA LEU A 32 0.71 -1.77 1.06
C LEU A 32 1.22 -1.52 -0.36
N VAL A 33 1.97 -2.47 -0.89
CA VAL A 33 2.39 -2.49 -2.29
C VAL A 33 1.68 -3.65 -2.98
N ILE A 34 0.97 -3.34 -4.06
CA ILE A 34 0.24 -4.34 -4.83
C ILE A 34 0.83 -4.39 -6.22
N GLN A 35 1.17 -5.58 -6.69
CA GLN A 35 1.47 -5.83 -8.09
C GLN A 35 0.18 -6.17 -8.83
N LEU A 36 -0.10 -5.47 -9.93
CA LEU A 36 -1.32 -5.61 -10.73
C LEU A 36 -0.99 -6.02 -12.17
N PRO A 37 -1.95 -6.62 -12.90
CA PRO A 37 -1.82 -6.80 -14.34
C PRO A 37 -1.86 -5.47 -15.08
N ALA A 38 -1.15 -5.39 -16.21
CA ALA A 38 -1.16 -4.23 -17.11
C ALA A 38 -2.56 -3.84 -17.64
N ALA A 39 -3.49 -4.79 -17.68
CA ALA A 39 -4.88 -4.53 -18.06
C ALA A 39 -5.62 -3.58 -17.10
N LEU A 40 -5.08 -3.35 -15.92
CA LEU A 40 -5.60 -2.40 -14.93
C LEU A 40 -4.80 -1.09 -14.90
N GLU A 41 -3.94 -0.82 -15.89
CA GLU A 41 -3.28 0.49 -16.03
C GLU A 41 -4.32 1.63 -15.98
N ASP A 42 -3.98 2.71 -15.28
CA ASP A 42 -4.83 3.88 -15.02
C ASP A 42 -6.12 3.61 -14.22
N GLN A 43 -6.43 2.35 -13.88
CA GLN A 43 -7.56 2.03 -13.02
C GLN A 43 -7.25 2.36 -11.57
N GLU A 44 -8.26 2.78 -10.82
CA GLU A 44 -8.12 3.09 -9.41
C GLU A 44 -8.49 1.89 -8.54
N ILE A 45 -7.59 1.52 -7.63
CA ILE A 45 -7.83 0.50 -6.62
C ILE A 45 -8.23 1.20 -5.34
N GLU A 46 -9.39 0.86 -4.81
CA GLU A 46 -9.91 1.41 -3.55
C GLU A 46 -9.69 0.39 -2.41
N LEU A 47 -9.24 0.91 -1.28
CA LEU A 47 -8.93 0.15 -0.08
C LEU A 47 -10.01 0.37 0.97
N ARG A 48 -10.80 -0.68 1.24
CA ARG A 48 -11.92 -0.65 2.19
C ARG A 48 -11.59 -1.43 3.47
N PRO A 49 -11.67 -0.83 4.67
CA PRO A 49 -11.57 -1.57 5.91
C PRO A 49 -12.70 -2.61 6.01
N THR A 50 -12.40 -3.84 6.45
CA THR A 50 -13.43 -4.89 6.64
C THR A 50 -14.26 -4.72 7.92
N GLY A 51 -13.94 -3.70 8.73
CA GLY A 51 -14.58 -3.46 10.03
C GLY A 51 -14.10 -4.38 11.16
N LEU A 52 -13.16 -5.28 10.89
CA LEU A 52 -12.61 -6.24 11.88
C LEU A 52 -11.35 -5.75 12.61
N GLY A 53 -10.87 -4.52 12.33
CA GLY A 53 -9.76 -3.94 13.08
C GLY A 53 -10.11 -3.74 14.56
N PRO A 54 -9.14 -3.82 15.49
CA PRO A 54 -9.39 -3.61 16.91
C PRO A 54 -9.99 -2.21 17.09
N GLY A 55 -11.28 -2.19 17.47
CA GLY A 55 -12.07 -0.98 17.51
C GLY A 55 -11.44 0.07 18.42
N HIS A 56 -11.16 1.24 17.85
CA HIS A 56 -11.27 2.52 18.54
C HIS A 56 -12.19 3.39 17.69
N GLY A 57 -13.49 3.30 17.98
CA GLY A 57 -14.40 4.37 17.64
C GLY A 57 -13.98 5.59 18.44
N HIS A 58 -13.23 6.50 17.82
CA HIS A 58 -13.09 7.88 18.26
C HIS A 58 -13.66 8.74 17.14
N ASP A 59 -14.98 8.87 17.19
CA ASP A 59 -15.66 10.11 16.82
C ASP A 59 -15.15 11.19 17.78
N ASP A 60 -14.14 11.97 17.38
CA ASP A 60 -13.72 13.17 18.12
C ASP A 60 -13.07 14.18 17.15
N GLY A 61 -13.91 14.86 16.35
CA GLY A 61 -13.93 16.32 16.24
C GLY A 61 -12.80 17.08 15.52
N HIS A 62 -13.16 17.62 14.33
CA HIS A 62 -13.14 19.05 13.95
C HIS A 62 -12.51 19.36 12.58
N GLY A 63 -13.35 19.54 11.55
CA GLY A 63 -12.93 20.17 10.30
C GLY A 63 -13.96 20.11 9.17
N HIS A 64 -14.91 21.05 9.18
CA HIS A 64 -15.66 21.59 8.03
C HIS A 64 -16.15 20.63 6.92
N GLY A 65 -17.44 20.26 7.02
CA GLY A 65 -18.41 20.26 5.92
C GLY A 65 -18.05 19.56 4.60
N HIS A 66 -18.70 18.44 4.33
CA HIS A 66 -19.60 18.20 3.19
C HIS A 66 -20.11 16.75 3.30
N GLY A 67 -21.42 16.55 3.36
CA GLY A 67 -21.99 15.21 3.21
C GLY A 67 -21.70 14.65 1.81
N HIS A 68 -21.80 13.31 1.71
CA HIS A 68 -21.82 12.48 0.50
C HIS A 68 -20.50 11.79 0.12
N GLY A 69 -20.37 10.52 0.54
CA GLY A 69 -19.39 9.56 0.05
C GLY A 69 -18.27 9.30 1.06
N HIS A 70 -18.19 8.09 1.58
CA HIS A 70 -16.99 7.66 2.30
C HIS A 70 -15.84 7.64 1.29
N HIS A 71 -15.04 8.70 1.20
CA HIS A 71 -13.85 8.76 0.36
C HIS A 71 -12.81 7.79 0.95
N LEU A 72 -12.93 6.52 0.58
CA LEU A 72 -11.96 5.52 0.92
C LEU A 72 -10.65 5.82 0.18
N PRO A 73 -9.49 5.54 0.80
CA PRO A 73 -8.21 5.71 0.15
C PRO A 73 -8.18 4.89 -1.13
N HIS A 74 -7.79 5.52 -2.22
CA HIS A 74 -7.64 4.88 -3.52
C HIS A 74 -6.37 5.35 -4.20
N VAL A 75 -5.79 4.47 -5.01
CA VAL A 75 -4.54 4.71 -5.73
C VAL A 75 -4.69 4.16 -7.14
N ALA A 76 -4.29 4.96 -8.13
CA ALA A 76 -4.22 4.52 -9.52
C ALA A 76 -3.09 3.50 -9.71
N VAL A 77 -3.30 2.53 -10.61
CA VAL A 77 -2.26 1.59 -11.03
C VAL A 77 -1.26 2.32 -11.92
N VAL A 78 0.00 2.37 -11.49
CA VAL A 78 1.07 3.07 -12.19
C VAL A 78 2.06 2.08 -12.79
N PRO A 79 2.43 2.22 -14.08
CA PRO A 79 3.53 1.47 -14.68
C PRO A 79 4.88 1.93 -14.12
N ARG A 80 5.70 0.99 -13.65
CA ARG A 80 7.05 1.23 -13.12
C ARG A 80 8.05 0.35 -13.86
N PRO A 81 9.08 0.94 -14.51
CA PRO A 81 10.15 0.15 -15.12
C PRO A 81 11.03 -0.48 -14.03
N THR A 82 11.34 -1.77 -14.18
CA THR A 82 12.28 -2.50 -13.31
C THR A 82 13.71 -2.39 -13.83
N ALA A 83 14.66 -2.80 -12.99
CA ALA A 83 16.09 -2.83 -13.35
C ALA A 83 16.37 -3.72 -14.58
N ASP A 84 15.56 -4.76 -14.79
CA ASP A 84 15.65 -5.67 -15.93
C ASP A 84 14.96 -5.14 -17.20
N GLY A 85 14.36 -3.95 -17.16
CA GLY A 85 13.67 -3.32 -18.29
C GLY A 85 12.21 -3.75 -18.48
N THR A 86 11.68 -4.61 -17.60
CA THR A 86 10.27 -5.00 -17.60
C THR A 86 9.41 -3.90 -16.99
N ILE A 87 8.22 -3.67 -17.52
CA ILE A 87 7.23 -2.76 -16.89
C ILE A 87 6.39 -3.56 -15.90
N LEU A 88 6.45 -3.17 -14.63
CA LEU A 88 5.55 -3.68 -13.58
C LEU A 88 4.48 -2.65 -13.26
N HIS A 89 3.24 -3.09 -13.27
CA HIS A 89 2.11 -2.28 -12.85
C HIS A 89 1.90 -2.44 -11.35
N SER A 90 1.88 -1.32 -10.63
CA SER A 90 1.78 -1.34 -9.17
C SER A 90 0.88 -0.23 -8.63
N ALA A 91 0.17 -0.53 -7.55
CA ALA A 91 -0.52 0.45 -6.72
C ALA A 91 0.13 0.44 -5.34
N VAL A 92 0.43 1.63 -4.81
CA VAL A 92 1.17 1.79 -3.55
C VAL A 92 0.36 2.66 -2.60
N PHE A 93 -0.08 2.09 -1.50
CA PHE A 93 -0.61 2.81 -0.35
C PHE A 93 0.53 3.00 0.64
N HIS A 94 1.07 4.21 0.71
CA HIS A 94 2.25 4.55 1.49
C HIS A 94 1.97 4.74 2.99
N GLU A 95 0.71 4.95 3.36
CA GLU A 95 0.26 5.15 4.74
C GLU A 95 -1.06 4.42 4.95
N VAL A 96 -1.00 3.27 5.63
CA VAL A 96 -2.18 2.45 5.93
C VAL A 96 -2.13 2.03 7.38
N ARG A 97 -3.19 2.29 8.13
CA ARG A 97 -3.30 1.80 9.51
C ARG A 97 -3.36 0.29 9.55
N GLN A 98 -2.85 -0.32 10.62
CA GLN A 98 -2.94 -1.75 10.81
C GLN A 98 -4.38 -2.23 10.86
N GLY A 99 -4.64 -3.40 10.27
CA GLY A 99 -5.98 -3.99 10.20
C GLY A 99 -6.20 -4.78 8.92
N SER A 100 -7.40 -5.35 8.80
CA SER A 100 -7.80 -6.12 7.62
C SER A 100 -8.54 -5.24 6.63
N TYR A 101 -8.16 -5.33 5.37
CA TYR A 101 -8.70 -4.52 4.28
C TYR A 101 -9.09 -5.38 3.08
N GLN A 102 -10.13 -4.93 2.39
CA GLN A 102 -10.59 -5.45 1.11
C GLN A 102 -10.27 -4.45 0.02
N LEU A 103 -9.84 -4.96 -1.12
CA LEU A 103 -9.51 -4.17 -2.29
C LEU A 103 -10.39 -4.55 -3.47
N TYR A 104 -10.81 -3.52 -4.20
CA TYR A 104 -11.58 -3.63 -5.42
C TYR A 104 -11.23 -2.50 -6.37
N VAL A 105 -11.58 -2.68 -7.65
CA VAL A 105 -11.48 -1.63 -8.67
C VAL A 105 -12.66 -0.68 -8.51
N ARG A 106 -12.41 0.63 -8.48
CA ARG A 106 -13.47 1.65 -8.41
C ARG A 106 -14.37 1.63 -9.66
N PRO A 107 -15.61 2.15 -9.56
CA PRO A 107 -16.26 2.66 -8.34
C PRO A 107 -16.92 1.57 -7.47
N ASP A 108 -17.39 0.47 -8.06
CA ASP A 108 -18.19 -0.56 -7.38
C ASP A 108 -17.80 -1.99 -7.83
N GLY A 109 -16.51 -2.25 -8.01
CA GLY A 109 -16.01 -3.57 -8.37
C GLY A 109 -16.22 -4.62 -7.27
N PRO A 110 -16.26 -5.92 -7.62
CA PRO A 110 -16.24 -6.98 -6.62
C PRO A 110 -14.92 -6.93 -5.83
N VAL A 111 -14.97 -7.37 -4.57
CA VAL A 111 -13.77 -7.57 -3.76
C VAL A 111 -12.90 -8.64 -4.44
N GLN A 112 -11.69 -8.25 -4.83
CA GLN A 112 -10.74 -9.14 -5.51
C GLN A 112 -9.66 -9.63 -4.55
N LEU A 113 -9.24 -8.78 -3.61
CA LEU A 113 -8.11 -9.08 -2.72
C LEU A 113 -8.47 -8.69 -1.29
N THR A 114 -8.06 -9.49 -0.32
CA THR A 114 -8.10 -9.17 1.10
C THR A 114 -6.68 -9.24 1.64
N VAL A 115 -6.27 -8.23 2.40
CA VAL A 115 -4.93 -8.13 2.99
C VAL A 115 -5.02 -7.74 4.44
N ASP A 116 -4.04 -8.19 5.21
CA ASP A 116 -3.81 -7.74 6.58
C ASP A 116 -2.58 -6.83 6.60
N ILE A 117 -2.77 -5.62 7.13
CA ILE A 117 -1.73 -4.62 7.27
C ILE A 117 -1.22 -4.64 8.70
N HIS A 118 0.09 -4.71 8.83
CA HIS A 118 0.78 -4.64 10.11
C HIS A 118 1.55 -3.33 10.23
N GLY A 119 1.45 -2.67 11.38
CA GLY A 119 2.19 -1.45 11.66
C GLY A 119 3.70 -1.66 11.59
N GLY A 120 4.43 -0.69 11.05
CA GLY A 120 5.88 -0.77 10.89
C GLY A 120 6.35 -1.74 9.80
N GLN A 121 5.44 -2.27 8.97
CA GLN A 121 5.77 -3.24 7.92
C GLN A 121 5.20 -2.81 6.57
N VAL A 122 5.89 -3.25 5.51
CA VAL A 122 5.36 -3.20 4.15
C VAL A 122 4.69 -4.53 3.87
N THR A 123 3.38 -4.52 3.68
CA THR A 123 2.63 -5.65 3.15
C THR A 123 2.74 -5.65 1.64
N GLU A 124 3.27 -6.73 1.07
CA GLU A 124 3.29 -6.94 -0.38
C GLU A 124 2.19 -7.91 -0.78
N ALA A 125 1.43 -7.59 -1.80
CA ALA A 125 0.38 -8.45 -2.32
C ALA A 125 0.39 -8.49 -3.86
N THR A 126 -0.10 -9.60 -4.42
CA THR A 126 -0.31 -9.73 -5.86
C THR A 126 -1.80 -9.71 -6.13
N TRP A 127 -2.24 -8.83 -7.02
CA TRP A 127 -3.63 -8.81 -7.47
C TRP A 127 -3.93 -10.13 -8.19
N PRO A 128 -5.03 -10.82 -7.85
CA PRO A 128 -5.40 -12.01 -8.59
C PRO A 128 -5.65 -11.61 -10.04
N THR A 129 -4.87 -12.19 -10.96
CA THR A 129 -5.26 -12.18 -12.36
C THR A 129 -6.52 -13.03 -12.43
N SER A 130 -7.67 -12.40 -12.67
CA SER A 130 -8.87 -13.17 -12.95
C SER A 130 -8.63 -13.99 -14.21
N ALA A 131 -8.18 -15.23 -14.05
CA ALA A 131 -8.46 -16.30 -14.99
C ALA A 131 -9.95 -16.66 -14.82
N ALA A 132 -10.84 -15.73 -15.18
CA ALA A 132 -12.28 -15.97 -15.22
C ALA A 132 -12.72 -15.80 -16.68
N GLY A 133 -12.91 -16.83 -17.49
CA GLY A 133 -12.76 -18.26 -17.25
C GLY A 133 -12.61 -18.99 -18.58
N VAL A 134 -12.14 -20.23 -18.51
CA VAL A 134 -12.49 -21.24 -19.51
C VAL A 134 -13.96 -21.58 -19.31
N GLY A 135 -14.79 -21.26 -20.29
CA GLY A 135 -16.19 -21.65 -20.40
C GLY A 135 -16.51 -21.91 -21.86
#